data_AF-A0A8S3E9S0-F1
#
_entry.id   AF-A0A8S3E9S0-F1
#
_cell.length_a   1.000
_cell.length_b   1.000
_cell.length_c   1.000
_cell.angle_alpha   90.00
_cell.angle_beta   90.00
_cell.angle_gamma   90.00
#
_symmetry.space_group_name_H-M   'P 1'
#
loop_
_entity.id
_entity.type
_entity.pdbx_description
1 polymer ?
#
loop_
_entity_poly.entity_id
_entity_poly.type
_entity_poly.pdbx_seq_one_letter_code
_entity_poly.pdbx_strand_id
1 'polypeptide(L)'
;MMFLLYETGLRIVIHTANLILQDWKQKTQGIWISPICPKMNDDRESKTNFKKDLLEYIERYRARPLQFWQKTISEHDFNSINVHLISSTPGRHTGPDLNKFGHLKLRQ
;
A
#
# COMPACT_ATOMS: atom_id res chain seq x y z
N MET A 1 -6.27 4.71 -4.21
CA MET A 1 -5.09 3.81 -4.32
C MET A 1 -5.33 2.88 -5.48
N MET A 2 -4.32 2.66 -6.31
CA MET A 2 -4.40 1.78 -7.48
C MET A 2 -3.30 0.73 -7.39
N PHE A 3 -3.65 -0.51 -7.75
CA PHE A 3 -2.69 -1.59 -8.01
C PHE A 3 -2.68 -1.83 -9.52
N LEU A 4 -1.52 -1.61 -10.14
CA LEU A 4 -1.36 -1.69 -11.59
C LEU A 4 -0.38 -2.83 -11.89
N LEU A 5 -0.92 -3.97 -12.31
CA LEU A 5 -0.15 -5.15 -12.67
C LEU A 5 0.16 -5.14 -14.16
N TYR A 6 1.43 -5.26 -14.51
CA TYR A 6 1.94 -5.31 -15.87
C TYR A 6 2.73 -6.61 -16.08
N GLU A 7 3.06 -6.92 -17.34
CA GLU A 7 4.01 -7.99 -17.66
C GLU A 7 5.39 -7.76 -17.03
N THR A 8 5.81 -6.49 -16.92
CA THR A 8 7.11 -6.11 -16.35
C THR A 8 7.13 -6.01 -14.82
N GLY A 9 5.99 -6.14 -14.15
CA GLY A 9 5.89 -6.05 -12.68
C GLY A 9 4.67 -5.27 -12.17
N LEU A 10 4.70 -4.91 -10.90
CA LEU A 10 3.61 -4.25 -10.17
C LEU A 10 3.95 -2.79 -9.86
N ARG A 11 2.97 -1.89 -9.96
CA ARG A 11 3.08 -0.51 -9.49
C ARG A 11 1.94 -0.17 -8.54
N ILE A 12 2.29 0.57 -7.50
CA ILE A 12 1.36 1.09 -6.50
C ILE A 12 1.25 2.60 -6.68
N VAL A 13 0.02 3.11 -6.76
CA VAL A 13 -0.27 4.54 -6.80
C VAL A 13 -1.15 4.91 -5.63
N ILE A 14 -0.68 5.81 -4.76
CA ILE A 14 -1.47 6.37 -3.66
C ILE A 14 -1.70 7.84 -3.99
N HIS A 15 -2.96 8.24 -4.08
CA HIS A 15 -3.37 9.58 -4.49
C HIS A 15 -4.61 10.02 -3.70
N THR A 16 -4.89 11.33 -3.75
CA THR A 16 -5.99 11.94 -3.00
C THR A 16 -7.28 12.14 -3.83
N ALA A 17 -7.18 12.09 -5.16
CA ALA A 17 -8.32 12.33 -6.06
C ALA A 17 -9.31 11.14 -6.12
N ASN A 18 -10.60 11.42 -6.10
CA ASN A 18 -11.62 10.44 -6.50
C ASN A 18 -11.58 10.17 -8.02
N LEU A 19 -12.14 9.06 -8.50
CA LEU A 19 -12.20 8.71 -9.93
C LEU A 19 -13.38 9.39 -10.65
N ILE A 20 -13.50 10.71 -10.51
CA ILE A 20 -14.52 11.53 -11.18
C ILE A 20 -13.88 12.77 -11.80
N LEU A 21 -14.43 13.24 -12.92
CA LEU A 21 -13.84 14.32 -13.71
C LEU A 21 -13.51 15.58 -12.90
N GLN A 22 -14.35 15.97 -11.94
CA GLN A 22 -14.13 17.19 -11.16
C GLN A 22 -12.84 17.14 -10.32
N ASP A 23 -12.45 15.96 -9.84
CA ASP A 23 -11.30 15.81 -8.96
C ASP A 23 -9.95 15.87 -9.69
N TRP A 24 -9.96 15.75 -11.02
CA TRP A 24 -8.78 15.81 -11.90
C TRP A 24 -8.71 17.09 -12.75
N LYS A 25 -9.55 18.10 -12.43
CA LYS A 25 -9.57 19.39 -13.13
C LYS A 25 -8.92 20.50 -12.31
N GLN A 26 -9.72 21.25 -11.56
CA GLN A 26 -9.30 22.49 -10.89
C GLN A 26 -9.16 22.27 -9.38
N LYS A 27 -8.45 21.21 -8.98
CA LYS A 27 -8.11 20.91 -7.59
C LYS A 27 -6.61 20.64 -7.46
N THR A 28 -6.02 21.14 -6.40
CA THR A 28 -4.68 20.70 -5.99
C THR A 28 -4.80 19.30 -5.38
N GLN A 29 -4.17 18.30 -5.99
CA GLN A 29 -4.19 16.90 -5.56
C GLN A 29 -2.77 16.38 -5.41
N GLY A 30 -2.59 15.39 -4.54
CA GLY A 30 -1.32 14.70 -4.34
C GLY A 30 -1.33 13.32 -5.00
N ILE A 31 -0.18 12.94 -5.57
CA ILE A 31 0.06 11.60 -6.11
C ILE A 31 1.46 11.16 -5.70
N TRP A 32 1.54 9.98 -5.10
CA TRP A 32 2.77 9.22 -4.98
C TRP A 32 2.70 8.01 -5.92
N ILE A 33 3.78 7.81 -6.68
CA ILE A 33 3.93 6.74 -7.65
C ILE A 33 5.13 5.89 -7.23
N SER A 34 4.92 4.62 -6.92
CA SER A 34 6.03 3.71 -6.61
C SER A 34 6.91 3.47 -7.84
N PRO A 35 8.17 3.04 -7.69
CA PRO A 35 8.90 2.34 -8.75
C PRO A 35 8.14 1.10 -9.25
N ILE A 36 8.56 0.54 -10.38
CA ILE A 36 8.08 -0.80 -10.78
C ILE A 36 8.71 -1.82 -9.83
N CYS A 37 7.86 -2.56 -9.14
CA CYS A 37 8.24 -3.69 -8.30
C CYS A 37 8.26 -4.94 -9.20
N PRO A 38 9.41 -5.52 -9.54
CA PRO A 38 9.47 -6.68 -10.43
C PRO A 38 8.95 -7.93 -9.72
N LYS A 39 8.42 -8.90 -10.49
CA LYS A 39 8.02 -10.19 -9.96
C LYS A 39 9.26 -11.01 -9.58
N MET A 40 9.34 -11.53 -8.36
CA MET A 40 10.45 -12.35 -7.89
C MET A 40 9.95 -13.47 -6.97
N ASN A 41 10.68 -14.59 -6.95
CA ASN A 41 10.35 -15.75 -6.11
C ASN A 41 10.84 -15.59 -4.65
N ASP A 42 11.48 -14.47 -4.33
CA ASP A 42 12.08 -14.19 -3.04
C ASP A 42 11.34 -13.04 -2.34
N ASP A 43 11.18 -13.14 -1.03
CA ASP A 43 10.46 -12.14 -0.24
C ASP A 43 11.36 -10.95 0.06
N ARG A 44 11.43 -10.03 -0.90
CA ARG A 44 12.21 -8.80 -0.77
C ARG A 44 11.38 -7.62 -0.30
N GLU A 45 11.72 -7.17 0.89
CA GLU A 45 11.12 -6.04 1.59
C GLU A 45 11.97 -4.77 1.44
N SER A 46 11.34 -3.61 1.57
CA SER A 46 12.03 -2.32 1.64
C SER A 46 12.64 -2.05 3.01
N LYS A 47 13.62 -1.14 3.07
CA LYS A 47 14.13 -0.63 4.35
C LYS A 47 13.06 0.04 5.22
N THR A 48 11.91 0.36 4.63
CA THR A 48 10.79 1.07 5.28
C THR A 48 9.66 0.14 5.71
N ASN A 49 9.78 -1.18 5.51
CA ASN A 49 8.73 -2.19 5.75
C ASN A 49 7.43 -1.93 4.98
N PHE A 50 7.51 -1.30 3.80
CA PHE A 50 6.33 -0.87 3.06
C PHE A 50 5.48 -2.05 2.62
N LYS A 51 6.08 -3.16 2.16
CA LYS A 51 5.34 -4.32 1.66
C LYS A 51 4.53 -4.97 2.77
N LYS A 52 5.15 -5.19 3.94
CA LYS A 52 4.49 -5.71 5.14
C LYS A 52 3.36 -4.80 5.61
N ASP A 53 3.61 -3.50 5.73
CA ASP A 53 2.58 -2.53 6.14
C ASP A 53 1.41 -2.49 5.14
N LEU A 54 1.68 -2.62 3.83
CA LEU A 54 0.64 -2.67 2.79
C LEU A 54 -0.18 -3.97 2.85
N LEU A 55 0.48 -5.12 3.01
CA LEU A 55 -0.18 -6.42 3.16
C LEU A 55 -1.09 -6.43 4.38
N GLU A 56 -0.60 -5.93 5.52
CA GLU A 56 -1.38 -5.81 6.75
C GLU A 56 -2.58 -4.88 6.57
N TYR A 57 -2.42 -3.75 5.88
CA TYR A 57 -3.54 -2.86 5.55
C TYR A 57 -4.62 -3.56 4.71
N ILE A 58 -4.23 -4.30 3.67
CA ILE A 58 -5.18 -5.02 2.79
C ILE A 58 -5.87 -6.16 3.55
N GLU A 59 -5.15 -6.89 4.41
CA GLU A 59 -5.69 -7.98 5.22
C GLU A 59 -6.85 -7.54 6.13
N ARG A 60 -6.81 -6.30 6.64
CA ARG A 60 -7.89 -5.77 7.49
C ARG A 60 -9.25 -5.69 6.81
N TYR A 61 -9.31 -5.66 5.48
CA TYR A 61 -10.58 -5.67 4.74
C TYR A 61 -11.29 -7.03 4.78
N ARG A 62 -10.55 -8.13 4.99
CA ARG A 62 -11.08 -9.51 5.02
C ARG A 62 -11.95 -9.86 3.79
N ALA A 63 -11.64 -9.26 2.64
CA ALA A 63 -12.43 -9.39 1.43
C ALA A 63 -11.78 -10.40 0.46
N ARG A 64 -12.53 -11.41 0.02
CA ARG A 64 -12.03 -12.44 -0.93
C ARG A 64 -11.40 -11.87 -2.20
N PRO A 65 -11.96 -10.83 -2.87
CA PRO A 65 -11.35 -10.26 -4.06
C PRO A 65 -9.93 -9.70 -3.83
N LEU A 66 -9.59 -9.34 -2.59
CA LEU A 66 -8.28 -8.80 -2.25
C LEU A 66 -7.22 -9.90 -2.04
N GLN A 67 -7.60 -11.17 -1.92
CA GLN A 67 -6.64 -12.28 -1.78
C GLN A 67 -5.74 -12.40 -3.02
N PHE A 68 -6.31 -12.16 -4.22
CA PHE A 68 -5.53 -12.08 -5.46
C PHE A 68 -4.44 -11.01 -5.36
N TRP A 69 -4.79 -9.83 -4.84
CA TRP A 69 -3.85 -8.72 -4.68
C TRP A 69 -2.83 -8.95 -3.57
N GLN A 70 -3.22 -9.57 -2.46
CA GLN A 70 -2.28 -9.99 -1.41
C GLN A 70 -1.22 -10.94 -1.95
N LYS A 71 -1.66 -11.99 -2.67
CA LYS A 71 -0.76 -12.94 -3.32
C LYS A 71 0.14 -12.24 -4.34
N THR A 72 -0.45 -11.41 -5.22
CA THR A 72 0.31 -10.64 -6.21
C THR A 72 1.36 -9.78 -5.53
N ILE A 73 1.01 -8.98 -4.52
CA ILE A 73 1.97 -8.14 -3.78
C ILE A 73 3.07 -9.00 -3.13
N SER A 74 2.73 -10.15 -2.55
CA SER A 74 3.71 -11.04 -1.92
C SER A 74 4.76 -11.58 -2.90
N GLU A 75 4.41 -11.76 -4.18
CA GLU A 75 5.28 -12.26 -5.25
C GLU A 75 6.14 -11.18 -5.93
N HIS A 76 6.12 -9.92 -5.46
CA HIS A 76 6.91 -8.83 -6.05
C HIS A 76 7.95 -8.27 -5.07
N ASP A 77 9.04 -7.75 -5.63
CA ASP A 77 10.15 -7.12 -4.90
C ASP A 77 9.87 -5.63 -4.63
N PHE A 78 9.83 -5.26 -3.35
CA PHE A 78 9.55 -3.91 -2.88
C PHE A 78 10.79 -3.16 -2.39
N ASN A 79 12.00 -3.75 -2.48
CA ASN A 79 13.25 -3.21 -1.94
C ASN A 79 13.56 -1.76 -2.38
N SER A 80 13.14 -1.38 -3.59
CA SER A 80 13.36 -0.03 -4.13
C SER A 80 12.44 1.05 -3.55
N ILE A 81 11.43 0.69 -2.75
CA ILE A 81 10.55 1.66 -2.10
C ILE A 81 11.25 2.32 -0.92
N ASN A 82 11.14 3.63 -0.82
CA ASN A 82 11.85 4.45 0.17
C ASN A 82 10.93 5.32 1.05
N VAL A 83 9.62 5.05 1.02
CA VAL A 83 8.62 5.72 1.86
C VAL A 83 8.02 4.76 2.88
N HIS A 84 7.58 5.28 4.02
CA HIS A 84 6.80 4.52 4.99
C HIS A 84 5.31 4.62 4.67
N LEU A 85 4.58 3.52 4.87
CA LEU A 85 3.13 3.53 4.74
C LEU A 85 2.49 3.86 6.10
N ILE A 86 1.68 4.91 6.12
CA ILE A 86 0.82 5.23 7.27
C ILE A 86 -0.62 5.01 6.82
N SER A 87 -1.25 3.98 7.38
CA SER A 87 -2.61 3.60 7.03
C SER A 87 -3.52 3.65 8.26
N SER A 88 -4.83 3.75 8.01
CA SER A 88 -5.87 3.72 9.04
C SER A 88 -6.89 2.66 8.69
N THR A 89 -7.28 1.85 9.67
CA THR A 89 -8.32 0.83 9.51
C THR A 89 -9.32 0.90 10.67
N PRO A 90 -10.63 0.69 10.43
CA PRO A 90 -11.63 0.68 11.49
C PRO A 90 -11.35 -0.39 12.53
N GLY A 91 -11.53 -0.05 13.82
CA GLY A 91 -11.41 -1.01 14.91
C GLY A 91 -10.96 -0.38 16.23
N ARG A 92 -11.02 -1.16 17.30
CA ARG A 92 -10.35 -0.86 18.57
C ARG A 92 -9.02 -1.60 18.58
N HIS A 93 -7.92 -0.86 18.43
CA HIS A 93 -6.57 -1.43 18.39
C HIS A 93 -5.96 -1.36 19.80
N THR A 94 -5.55 -2.50 20.34
CA THR A 94 -4.97 -2.62 21.68
C THR A 94 -3.71 -3.49 21.65
N GLY A 95 -2.89 -3.40 22.70
CA GLY A 95 -1.67 -4.21 22.81
C GLY A 95 -0.73 -4.01 21.61
N PRO A 96 -0.24 -5.10 20.97
CA PRO A 96 0.66 -5.02 19.83
C PRO A 96 0.11 -4.27 18.61
N ASP A 97 -1.21 -4.22 18.45
CA ASP A 97 -1.86 -3.54 17.32
C ASP A 97 -1.95 -2.02 17.51
N LEU A 98 -1.70 -1.52 18.72
CA LEU A 98 -1.90 -0.12 19.10
C LEU A 98 -1.15 0.86 18.18
N ASN A 99 0.08 0.54 17.80
CA ASN A 99 0.93 1.42 17.00
C ASN A 99 0.96 1.08 15.50
N LYS A 100 0.08 0.19 15.03
CA LYS A 100 0.11 -0.25 13.63
C LYS A 100 -0.58 0.70 12.66
N PHE A 101 -1.53 1.51 13.15
CA PHE A 101 -2.38 2.36 12.32
C PHE A 101 -2.49 3.80 12.87
N GLY A 102 -2.91 4.71 12.00
CA GLY A 102 -3.24 6.08 12.33
C GLY A 102 -2.08 6.89 12.90
N HIS A 103 -2.40 7.86 13.75
CA HIS A 103 -1.42 8.78 14.32
C HIS A 103 -0.40 8.09 15.26
N LEU A 104 -0.72 6.91 15.79
CA LEU A 104 0.23 6.16 16.62
C LEU A 104 1.31 5.46 15.80
N LYS A 105 1.01 5.03 14.57
CA LYS A 105 2.02 4.57 13.60
C LYS A 105 2.94 5.71 13.17
N LEU A 106 2.39 6.90 12.94
CA LEU A 106 3.17 8.10 12.58
C LEU A 106 4.19 8.50 13.67
N ARG A 107 3.89 8.23 14.94
CA ARG A 107 4.75 8.59 16.07
C ARG A 107 6.02 7.73 16.17
N GLN A 108 6.05 6.56 15.53
CA GLN A 108 7.18 5.63 15.59
C GLN A 108 8.34 6.11 14.71
#